data_AF-A0A8C4QBG3-F1
#
_entry.id   AF-A0A8C4QBG3-F1
#
_cell.length_a   1.000
_cell.length_b   1.000
_cell.length_c   1.000
_cell.angle_alpha   90.00
_cell.angle_beta   90.00
_cell.angle_gamma   90.00
#
_symmetry.space_group_name_H-M   'P 1'
#
loop_
_entity.id
_entity.type
_entity.pdbx_description
1 polymer ?
#
loop_
_entity_poly.entity_id
_entity_poly.type
_entity_poly.pdbx_seq_one_letter_code
_entity_poly.pdbx_strand_id
1 'polypeptide(L)'
;MIERQVQTIKNTLHKTKLSGADPHMALLILRMIPIDSHLASPAELLNQRKMKSNQPIKVPNVAPNRDATREALKRRQASQKEYLDCQAGPDLRPLQPGQ
;
A
#
# COMPACT_ATOMS: atom_id res chain seq x y z
N MET A 1 3.51 7.84 1.51
CA MET A 1 2.90 6.57 1.03
C MET A 1 2.01 6.71 -0.21
N ILE A 2 1.18 7.75 -0.33
CA ILE A 2 0.18 7.82 -1.41
C ILE A 2 0.79 7.93 -2.82
N GLU A 3 1.87 8.69 -2.98
CA GLU A 3 2.55 8.85 -4.26
C GLU A 3 3.08 7.52 -4.82
N ARG A 4 3.71 6.71 -3.95
CA ARG A 4 4.22 5.38 -4.33
C ARG A 4 3.09 4.45 -4.76
N GLN A 5 1.93 4.53 -4.10
CA GLN A 5 0.75 3.76 -4.48
C GLN A 5 0.25 4.18 -5.88
N VAL A 6 0.13 5.49 -6.12
CA VAL A 6 -0.27 6.03 -7.44
C VAL A 6 0.72 5.60 -8.52
N GLN A 7 2.02 5.62 -8.24
CA GLN A 7 3.04 5.14 -9.16
C GLN A 7 2.87 3.64 -9.50
N THR A 8 2.64 2.79 -8.48
CA THR A 8 2.40 1.36 -8.68
C THR A 8 1.15 1.11 -9.52
N ILE A 9 0.06 1.86 -9.28
CA ILE A 9 -1.18 1.75 -10.06
C ILE A 9 -0.91 2.13 -11.53
N LYS A 10 -0.25 3.27 -11.79
CA LYS A 10 0.08 3.69 -13.16
C LYS A 10 0.93 2.67 -13.89
N ASN A 11 1.95 2.13 -13.23
CA ASN A 11 2.82 1.11 -13.80
C ASN A 11 2.06 -0.19 -14.07
N THR A 12 1.15 -0.57 -13.18
CA THR A 12 0.30 -1.76 -13.36
C THR A 12 -0.59 -1.58 -14.58
N LEU A 13 -1.30 -0.46 -14.69
CA LEU A 13 -2.17 -0.17 -15.84
C LEU A 13 -1.40 -0.12 -17.16
N HIS A 14 -0.19 0.44 -17.15
CA HIS A 14 0.68 0.45 -18.32
C HIS A 14 1.06 -0.98 -18.76
N LYS A 15 1.49 -1.83 -17.82
CA LYS A 15 1.79 -3.25 -18.10
C LYS A 15 0.58 -4.02 -18.58
N THR A 16 -0.58 -3.77 -17.97
CA THR A 16 -1.84 -4.40 -18.36
C THR A 16 -2.20 -4.06 -19.81
N LYS A 17 -2.09 -2.78 -20.20
CA LYS A 17 -2.29 -2.32 -21.58
C LYS A 17 -1.35 -3.02 -22.57
N LEU A 18 -0.07 -3.18 -22.21
CA LEU A 18 0.91 -3.88 -23.06
C LEU A 18 0.61 -5.38 -23.21
N SER A 19 0.14 -6.02 -22.14
CA SER A 19 -0.18 -7.46 -22.13
C SER A 19 -1.55 -7.81 -22.74
N GLY A 20 -2.42 -6.82 -22.97
CA GLY A 20 -3.82 -7.04 -23.36
C GLY A 20 -4.69 -7.68 -22.26
N ALA A 21 -4.22 -7.78 -21.02
CA ALA A 21 -4.99 -8.31 -19.90
C ALA A 21 -6.06 -7.32 -19.43
N ASP A 22 -7.03 -7.80 -18.64
CA ASP A 22 -8.08 -6.95 -18.07
C ASP A 22 -7.55 -6.02 -16.95
N PRO A 23 -7.67 -4.69 -17.09
CA PRO A 23 -7.32 -3.72 -16.04
C PRO A 23 -8.02 -3.98 -14.71
N HIS A 24 -9.28 -4.42 -14.72
CA HIS A 24 -10.04 -4.63 -13.49
C HIS A 24 -9.48 -5.81 -12.69
N MET A 25 -9.14 -6.92 -13.35
CA MET A 25 -8.44 -8.05 -12.73
C MET A 25 -7.06 -7.65 -12.20
N ALA A 26 -6.29 -6.86 -12.94
CA ALA A 26 -4.98 -6.41 -12.48
C ALA A 26 -5.07 -5.57 -11.19
N LEU A 27 -6.03 -4.64 -11.13
CA LEU A 27 -6.29 -3.84 -9.93
C LEU A 27 -6.88 -4.66 -8.78
N LEU A 28 -7.65 -5.70 -9.06
CA LEU A 28 -8.12 -6.64 -8.05
C LEU A 28 -6.95 -7.37 -7.41
N ILE A 29 -6.05 -7.92 -8.21
CA ILE A 29 -4.85 -8.62 -7.75
C ILE A 29 -3.98 -7.70 -6.89
N LEU A 30 -3.72 -6.46 -7.35
CA LEU A 30 -2.93 -5.48 -6.61
C LEU A 30 -3.48 -5.19 -5.20
N ARG A 31 -4.81 -5.24 -5.03
CA ARG A 31 -5.48 -5.05 -3.72
C ARG A 31 -5.44 -6.30 -2.83
N MET A 32 -5.21 -7.48 -3.40
CA MET A 32 -5.18 -8.75 -2.68
C MET A 32 -3.77 -9.23 -2.32
N ILE A 33 -2.74 -8.68 -2.94
CA ILE A 33 -1.35 -9.00 -2.61
C ILE A 33 -0.99 -8.39 -1.25
N PRO A 34 -0.33 -9.14 -0.34
CA PRO A 34 0.14 -8.61 0.93
C PRO A 34 1.15 -7.48 0.71
N ILE A 35 1.07 -6.45 1.55
CA ILE A 35 1.94 -5.26 1.42
C ILE A 35 3.38 -5.60 1.85
N ASP A 36 3.51 -6.50 2.83
CA ASP A 36 4.77 -7.00 3.38
C ASP A 36 4.52 -8.36 4.04
N SER A 37 5.60 -9.12 4.28
CA SER A 37 5.63 -10.36 5.07
C SER A 37 4.87 -10.28 6.41
N HIS A 38 4.88 -9.11 7.05
CA HIS A 38 4.21 -8.86 8.33
C HIS A 38 2.91 -8.05 8.21
N LEU A 39 2.51 -7.62 7.01
CA LEU A 39 1.34 -6.77 6.79
C LEU A 39 0.34 -7.42 5.83
N ALA A 40 -0.91 -7.50 6.28
CA ALA A 40 -2.02 -8.00 5.48
C ALA A 40 -2.22 -7.16 4.19
N SER A 41 -2.92 -7.74 3.22
CA SER A 41 -3.22 -7.08 1.94
C SER A 41 -4.10 -5.83 2.14
N PRO A 42 -4.05 -4.86 1.22
CA PRO A 42 -4.88 -3.65 1.30
C PRO A 42 -6.37 -3.96 1.45
N ALA A 43 -6.88 -4.97 0.75
CA ALA A 43 -8.27 -5.37 0.84
C ALA A 43 -8.62 -6.00 2.19
N GLU A 44 -7.70 -6.76 2.80
CA GLU A 44 -7.88 -7.31 4.15
C GLU A 44 -7.84 -6.21 5.22
N LEU A 45 -6.95 -5.23 5.09
CA LEU A 45 -6.87 -4.10 6.02
C LEU A 45 -8.15 -3.27 6.02
N LEU A 46 -8.74 -3.05 4.85
CA LEU A 46 -9.97 -2.26 4.71
C LEU A 46 -11.22 -3.04 5.13
N ASN A 47 -11.37 -4.27 4.65
CA ASN A 47 -12.60 -5.04 4.80
C ASN A 47 -12.58 -6.00 6.01
N GLN A 48 -11.45 -6.10 6.72
CA GLN A 48 -11.24 -6.99 7.87
C GLN A 48 -11.56 -8.46 7.59
N ARG A 49 -11.53 -8.84 6.31
CA ARG A 49 -11.82 -10.19 5.83
C ARG A 49 -10.93 -10.49 4.64
N LYS A 50 -10.61 -11.76 4.44
CA LYS A 50 -9.95 -12.21 3.22
C LYS A 50 -10.92 -12.18 2.05
N MET A 51 -10.53 -11.53 0.96
CA MET A 51 -11.29 -11.53 -0.28
C MET A 51 -10.94 -12.80 -1.09
N LYS A 52 -11.94 -13.45 -1.67
CA LYS A 52 -11.71 -14.62 -2.54
C LYS A 52 -11.16 -14.15 -3.90
N SER A 53 -10.05 -14.73 -4.36
CA SER A 53 -9.53 -14.55 -5.72
C SER A 53 -8.88 -15.83 -6.25
N ASN A 54 -8.58 -15.82 -7.55
CA ASN A 54 -7.90 -16.92 -8.25
C ASN A 54 -6.39 -17.02 -7.95
N GLN A 55 -5.89 -16.27 -6.96
CA GLN A 55 -4.48 -16.32 -6.57
C GLN A 55 -4.26 -17.50 -5.62
N PRO A 56 -3.19 -18.28 -5.79
CA PRO A 56 -2.80 -19.29 -4.81
C PRO A 56 -2.29 -18.59 -3.54
N ILE A 57 -3.11 -18.58 -2.49
CA ILE A 57 -2.77 -17.98 -1.20
C ILE A 57 -2.78 -19.08 -0.14
N LYS A 58 -1.73 -19.20 0.67
CA LYS A 58 -1.82 -19.94 1.94
C LYS A 58 -2.76 -19.16 2.85
N VAL A 59 -3.97 -19.68 3.08
CA VAL A 59 -4.97 -19.05 3.95
C VAL A 59 -4.84 -19.66 5.35
N PRO A 60 -4.07 -19.07 6.28
CA PRO A 60 -4.33 -19.32 7.69
C PRO A 60 -5.70 -18.70 8.00
N ASN A 61 -6.61 -19.51 8.52
CA ASN A 61 -7.96 -19.11 8.92
C ASN A 61 -7.92 -18.39 10.29
N VAL A 62 -7.06 -17.38 10.41
CA VAL A 62 -6.84 -16.64 11.66
C VAL A 62 -7.16 -15.18 11.39
N ALA A 63 -8.04 -14.62 12.23
CA ALA A 63 -8.34 -13.19 12.19
C ALA A 63 -7.05 -12.38 12.41
N PRO A 64 -6.78 -11.34 11.58
CA PRO A 64 -5.58 -10.54 11.77
C PRO A 64 -5.60 -9.85 13.14
N ASN A 65 -4.51 -9.97 13.91
CA ASN A 65 -4.36 -9.23 15.16
C ASN A 65 -4.27 -7.73 14.84
N ARG A 66 -5.36 -7.01 15.15
CA ARG A 66 -5.54 -5.59 14.79
C ARG A 66 -4.49 -4.70 15.42
N ASP A 67 -4.17 -4.94 16.68
CA ASP A 67 -3.19 -4.15 17.42
C ASP A 67 -1.78 -4.37 16.85
N ALA A 68 -1.41 -5.64 16.62
CA ALA A 68 -0.13 -5.96 15.99
C ALA A 68 0.01 -5.33 14.60
N THR A 69 -1.07 -5.34 13.81
CA THR A 69 -1.09 -4.73 12.46
C THR A 69 -0.95 -3.21 12.53
N ARG A 70 -1.65 -2.56 13.46
CA ARG A 70 -1.60 -1.11 13.67
C ARG A 70 -0.21 -0.66 14.13
N GLU A 71 0.41 -1.39 15.05
CA GLU A 71 1.77 -1.10 15.51
C GLU A 71 2.81 -1.35 14.43
N ALA A 72 2.65 -2.38 13.58
CA ALA A 72 3.49 -2.58 12.41
C ALA A 72 3.39 -1.42 11.40
N LEU A 73 2.16 -0.91 11.15
CA LEU A 73 1.95 0.24 10.27
C LEU A 73 2.59 1.52 10.82
N LYS A 74 2.44 1.78 12.14
CA LYS A 74 3.07 2.94 12.79
C LYS A 74 4.59 2.89 12.70
N ARG A 75 5.20 1.73 13.01
CA ARG A 75 6.65 1.55 12.90
C ARG A 75 7.14 1.84 11.49
N ARG A 76 6.44 1.32 10.48
CA ARG A 76 6.78 1.57 9.08
C ARG A 76 6.64 3.04 8.68
N GLN A 77 5.61 3.73 9.18
CA GLN A 77 5.45 5.17 8.93
C GLN A 77 6.56 5.98 9.60
N ALA A 78 6.97 5.62 10.82
CA ALA A 78 8.08 6.26 11.52
C ALA A 78 9.40 6.12 10.73
N SER A 79 9.75 4.91 10.28
CA SER A 79 10.96 4.70 9.47
C SER A 79 10.92 5.43 8.12
N GLN A 80 9.74 5.52 7.48
CA GLN A 80 9.59 6.30 6.25
C GLN A 80 9.74 7.80 6.48
N LYS A 81 9.23 8.28 7.61
CA LYS A 81 9.39 9.67 8.02
C LYS A 81 10.87 9.97 8.26
N GLU A 82 11.57 9.15 9.04
CA GLU A 82 13.01 9.32 9.28
C GLU A 82 13.82 9.36 7.99
N TYR A 83 13.58 8.41 7.08
CA TYR A 83 14.28 8.38 5.81
C TYR A 83 13.98 9.62 4.94
N LEU A 84 12.72 10.06 4.93
CA LEU A 84 12.33 11.28 4.22
C LEU A 84 12.96 12.51 4.86
N ASP A 85 12.92 12.65 6.18
CA ASP A 85 13.46 13.81 6.90
C ASP A 85 14.99 13.91 6.73
N CYS A 86 15.69 12.77 6.68
CA CYS A 86 17.13 12.74 6.36
C CYS A 86 17.44 13.12 4.91
N GLN A 87 16.51 12.90 3.99
CA GLN A 87 16.71 13.11 2.55
C GLN A 87 16.04 14.41 2.03
N ALA A 88 15.12 14.98 2.81
CA ALA A 88 14.47 16.24 2.57
C ALA A 88 15.49 17.35 2.83
N GLY A 89 15.71 18.18 1.81
CA GLY A 89 16.47 19.42 1.98
C GLY A 89 15.80 20.37 2.99
N PRO A 90 16.37 21.56 3.22
CA PRO A 90 15.86 22.51 4.20
C PRO A 90 14.36 22.77 4.01
N ASP A 91 13.66 22.90 5.14
CA ASP A 91 12.21 23.06 5.20
C ASP A 91 11.75 24.18 4.24
N LEU A 92 10.66 23.93 3.52
CA LEU A 92 10.07 24.93 2.64
C LEU A 92 9.74 26.19 3.48
N ARG A 93 10.10 27.36 2.94
CA ARG A 93 9.83 28.64 3.61
C ARG A 93 8.35 28.71 3.99
N PRO A 94 8.03 29.07 5.24
CA PRO A 94 6.64 29.11 5.70
C PRO A 94 5.83 30.06 4.81
N LEU A 95 4.63 29.62 4.46
CA LEU A 95 3.67 30.41 3.69
C LEU A 95 3.39 31.72 4.44
N GLN A 96 3.75 32.84 3.82
CA GLN A 96 3.40 34.16 4.32
C GLN A 96 1.87 34.31 4.23
N PRO A 97 1.15 34.57 5.34
CA PRO A 97 -0.27 34.85 5.28
C PRO A 97 -0.52 36.18 4.58
N GLY A 98 -1.21 36.14 3.43
CA GLY A 98 -1.75 37.32 2.75
C GLY A 98 -0.77 38.10 1.87
N GLN A 99 -0.72 37.72 0.59
CA GLN A 99 -0.59 38.66 -0.54
C GLN A 99 -1.66 38.32 -1.58
#